data_AF-E2BBS5-F1
#
_entry.id   AF-E2BBS5-F1
#
_cell.length_a   1.000
_cell.length_b   1.000
_cell.length_c   1.000
_cell.angle_alpha   90.00
_cell.angle_beta   90.00
_cell.angle_gamma   90.00
#
_symmetry.space_group_name_H-M   'P 1'
#
loop_
_entity.id
_entity.type
_entity.pdbx_description
1 polymer ?
#
loop_
_entity_poly.entity_id
_entity_poly.type
_entity_poly.pdbx_seq_one_letter_code
_entity_poly.pdbx_strand_id
1 'polypeptide(L)'
;MDLSGIAMLLKNIRDTNTNLLVTRARAKVILDRLEKIQEIIPPNVIPKERSKYVNYAVGMIVEFDDYTCEPTRIGVIVGWGRDGNELIRQDHQRYRSTKAIPYYEVFFSDDKTFFLPQVCINPAKKPTWIDHSEIGRYFSHFQGTHYMPNQKLLEEYPDDLEVLREYCKRYYKCS
;
A
#
# COMPACT_ATOMS: atom_id res chain seq x y z
N MET A 1 -11.96 -2.60 -7.54
CA MET A 1 -12.72 -1.59 -8.31
C MET A 1 -13.13 -2.23 -9.63
N ASP A 2 -14.42 -2.19 -9.95
CA ASP A 2 -14.90 -2.60 -11.27
C ASP A 2 -14.61 -1.48 -12.28
N LEU A 3 -13.80 -1.79 -13.29
CA LEU A 3 -13.41 -0.84 -14.35
C LEU A 3 -14.24 -1.05 -15.63
N SER A 4 -15.22 -1.95 -15.62
CA SER A 4 -16.03 -2.31 -16.79
C SER A 4 -16.74 -1.10 -17.41
N GLY A 5 -17.32 -0.22 -16.58
CA GLY A 5 -18.01 0.99 -17.03
C GLY A 5 -17.07 2.00 -17.71
N ILE A 6 -15.87 2.19 -17.15
CA ILE A 6 -14.84 3.08 -17.73
C ILE A 6 -14.34 2.50 -19.05
N ALA A 7 -14.08 1.18 -19.10
CA ALA A 7 -13.66 0.50 -20.31
C ALA A 7 -14.72 0.59 -21.42
N MET A 8 -16.01 0.47 -21.08
CA MET A 8 -17.12 0.58 -22.02
C MET A 8 -17.24 2.00 -22.59
N LEU A 9 -17.11 3.03 -21.75
CA LEU A 9 -17.06 4.43 -22.17
C LEU A 9 -15.90 4.70 -23.13
N LEU A 10 -14.70 4.23 -22.81
CA LEU A 10 -13.52 4.43 -23.65
C LEU A 10 -13.63 3.69 -24.99
N LYS A 11 -14.22 2.49 -25.02
CA LYS A 11 -14.53 1.76 -26.26
C LYS A 11 -15.50 2.56 -27.13
N ASN A 12 -16.56 3.09 -26.54
CA ASN A 12 -17.51 3.94 -27.25
C ASN A 12 -16.85 5.20 -27.83
N ILE A 13 -15.97 5.87 -27.07
CA ILE A 13 -15.21 7.03 -27.54
C ILE A 13 -14.28 6.68 -28.71
N ARG A 14 -13.61 5.53 -28.65
CA ARG A 14 -12.71 5.02 -29.71
C ARG A 14 -13.48 4.69 -30.99
N ASP A 15 -14.66 4.10 -30.87
CA ASP A 15 -15.43 3.52 -31.99
C ASP A 15 -16.39 4.53 -32.64
N THR A 16 -16.74 5.62 -31.94
CA THR A 16 -17.58 6.70 -32.48
C THR A 16 -16.82 7.53 -33.54
N ASN A 17 -17.24 7.44 -34.80
CA ASN A 17 -16.58 8.09 -35.94
C ASN A 17 -16.69 9.62 -35.96
N THR A 18 -17.66 10.21 -35.25
CA THR A 18 -17.80 11.67 -35.12
C THR A 18 -16.76 12.28 -34.19
N ASN A 19 -16.06 11.47 -33.39
CA ASN A 19 -14.97 11.94 -32.54
C ASN A 19 -13.71 12.24 -33.36
N LEU A 20 -13.02 13.32 -32.98
CA LEU A 20 -11.71 13.68 -33.50
C LEU A 20 -10.74 12.49 -33.40
N LEU A 21 -9.93 12.29 -34.44
CA LEU A 21 -8.91 11.23 -34.50
C LEU A 21 -8.00 11.23 -33.26
N VAL A 22 -7.63 12.41 -32.76
CA VAL A 22 -6.80 12.56 -31.55
C VAL A 22 -7.52 12.01 -30.31
N THR A 23 -8.82 12.27 -30.16
CA THR A 23 -9.62 11.77 -29.03
C THR A 23 -9.74 10.25 -29.06
N ARG A 24 -9.97 9.68 -30.26
CA ARG A 24 -10.02 8.23 -30.48
C ARG A 24 -8.68 7.56 -30.19
N ALA A 25 -7.57 8.18 -30.62
CA ALA A 25 -6.23 7.70 -30.34
C ALA A 25 -5.90 7.72 -28.84
N ARG A 26 -6.27 8.80 -28.13
CA ARG A 26 -6.11 8.88 -26.66
C ARG A 26 -6.93 7.82 -25.93
N ALA A 27 -8.18 7.61 -26.33
CA ALA A 27 -9.03 6.58 -25.75
C ALA A 27 -8.42 5.17 -25.95
N LYS A 28 -7.85 4.90 -27.13
CA LYS A 28 -7.11 3.67 -27.41
C LYS A 28 -5.90 3.50 -26.48
N VAL A 29 -5.06 4.53 -26.33
CA VAL A 29 -3.90 4.46 -25.43
C VAL A 29 -4.30 4.17 -23.98
N ILE A 30 -5.41 4.75 -23.50
CA ILE A 30 -5.91 4.51 -22.15
C ILE A 30 -6.48 3.08 -22.03
N LEU A 31 -7.19 2.58 -23.05
CA LEU A 31 -7.66 1.19 -23.09
C LEU A 31 -6.51 0.20 -23.04
N ASP A 32 -5.49 0.38 -23.89
CA ASP A 32 -4.32 -0.50 -23.92
C ASP A 32 -3.60 -0.52 -22.55
N ARG A 33 -3.59 0.60 -21.83
CA ARG A 33 -3.07 0.67 -20.45
C ARG A 33 -3.96 -0.04 -19.44
N LEU A 34 -5.28 0.12 -19.53
CA LEU A 34 -6.25 -0.57 -18.66
C LEU A 34 -6.20 -2.08 -18.85
N GLU A 35 -6.09 -2.55 -20.10
CA GLU A 35 -5.95 -3.98 -20.42
C GLU A 35 -4.67 -4.54 -19.83
N LYS A 36 -3.53 -3.83 -19.97
CA LYS A 36 -2.28 -4.22 -19.30
C LYS A 36 -2.41 -4.27 -17.78
N ILE A 37 -3.15 -3.34 -17.16
CA ILE A 37 -3.40 -3.35 -15.70
C ILE A 37 -4.27 -4.55 -15.29
N GLN A 38 -5.22 -4.96 -16.13
CA GLN A 38 -6.08 -6.13 -15.90
C GLN A 38 -5.37 -7.47 -16.18
N GLU A 39 -4.44 -7.50 -17.14
CA GLU A 39 -3.58 -8.66 -17.43
C GLU A 39 -2.49 -8.88 -16.39
N ILE A 40 -2.25 -7.92 -15.48
CA ILE A 40 -1.62 -8.20 -14.20
C ILE A 40 -2.66 -8.95 -13.35
N ILE A 41 -2.95 -10.19 -13.76
CA ILE A 41 -3.39 -11.23 -12.84
C ILE A 41 -2.34 -11.18 -11.73
N PRO A 42 -2.69 -10.74 -10.50
CA PRO A 42 -1.69 -10.72 -9.47
C PRO A 42 -1.16 -12.15 -9.36
N PRO A 43 0.17 -12.36 -9.33
CA PRO A 43 0.70 -13.66 -8.98
C PRO A 43 -0.03 -14.08 -7.71
N ASN A 44 -0.55 -15.32 -7.67
CA ASN A 44 -1.29 -15.88 -6.53
C ASN A 44 -0.74 -15.27 -5.24
N VAL A 45 -1.47 -14.32 -4.65
CA VAL A 45 -0.96 -13.56 -3.51
C VAL A 45 -0.93 -14.56 -2.37
N ILE A 46 0.26 -15.05 -2.05
CA ILE A 46 0.43 -16.01 -0.96
C ILE A 46 0.27 -15.20 0.33
N PRO A 47 -0.78 -15.45 1.13
CA PRO A 47 -1.00 -14.69 2.35
C PRO A 47 0.21 -14.82 3.28
N LYS A 48 0.68 -13.70 3.82
CA LYS A 48 1.80 -13.67 4.75
C LYS A 48 1.31 -14.08 6.14
N GLU A 49 2.04 -15.04 6.72
CA GLU A 49 1.82 -15.45 8.11
C GLU A 49 2.47 -14.44 9.07
N ARG A 50 1.65 -13.82 9.92
CA ARG A 50 2.12 -12.82 10.87
C ARG A 50 2.89 -13.46 12.01
N SER A 51 4.15 -13.05 12.17
CA SER A 51 4.94 -13.44 13.33
C SER A 51 4.58 -12.59 14.55
N LYS A 52 4.66 -13.18 15.75
CA LYS A 52 4.51 -12.46 17.04
C LYS A 52 5.50 -11.31 17.27
N TYR A 53 6.55 -11.20 16.45
CA TYR A 53 7.55 -10.14 16.54
C TYR A 53 7.21 -8.91 15.66
N VAL A 54 6.23 -9.02 14.77
CA VAL A 54 5.72 -7.91 13.97
C VAL A 54 4.77 -7.11 14.86
N ASN A 55 5.17 -5.90 15.24
CA ASN A 55 4.42 -5.06 16.18
C ASN A 55 3.36 -4.18 15.51
N TYR A 56 3.59 -3.77 14.26
CA TYR A 56 2.75 -2.81 13.56
C TYR A 56 2.04 -3.46 12.37
N ALA A 57 0.94 -2.86 11.95
CA ALA A 57 0.12 -3.35 10.84
C ALA A 57 0.19 -2.42 9.64
N VAL A 58 -0.11 -2.94 8.46
CA VAL A 58 -0.36 -2.11 7.28
C VAL A 58 -1.47 -1.09 7.55
N GLY A 59 -1.33 0.11 6.99
CA GLY A 59 -2.25 1.22 7.20
C GLY A 59 -1.98 2.05 8.47
N MET A 60 -1.10 1.61 9.38
CA MET A 60 -0.68 2.43 10.53
C MET A 60 0.17 3.62 10.09
N ILE A 61 -0.10 4.79 10.68
CA ILE A 61 0.73 5.98 10.53
C ILE A 61 1.88 5.93 11.54
N VAL A 62 3.11 6.10 11.06
CA VAL A 62 4.34 6.03 11.85
C VAL A 62 5.16 7.30 11.69
N GLU A 63 5.98 7.56 12.70
CA GLU A 63 6.98 8.62 12.73
C GLU A 63 8.38 7.98 12.68
N PHE A 64 9.25 8.52 11.83
CA PHE A 64 10.65 8.13 11.66
C PHE A 64 11.53 9.35 11.88
N ASP A 65 12.48 9.24 12.80
CA ASP A 65 13.52 10.24 13.04
C ASP A 65 14.84 9.69 12.51
N ASP A 66 15.41 10.35 11.51
CA ASP A 66 16.72 9.99 10.96
C ASP A 66 17.89 10.60 11.76
N TYR A 67 17.60 11.25 12.89
CA TYR A 67 18.53 11.95 13.77
C TYR A 67 19.30 13.09 13.08
N THR A 68 18.80 13.60 11.94
CA THR A 68 19.52 14.61 11.13
C THR A 68 19.18 16.07 11.44
N CYS A 69 18.60 16.37 12.61
CA CYS A 69 18.02 17.69 12.95
C CYS A 69 16.83 18.13 12.07
N GLU A 70 16.47 17.33 11.06
CA GLU A 70 15.25 17.50 10.26
C GLU A 70 14.00 17.11 11.07
N PRO A 71 12.82 17.67 10.76
CA PRO A 71 11.59 17.28 11.42
C PRO A 71 11.29 15.80 11.20
N THR A 72 10.80 15.14 12.25
CA THR A 72 10.38 13.74 12.21
C THR A 72 9.43 13.51 11.05
N ARG A 73 9.76 12.53 10.20
CA ARG A 73 8.99 12.22 9.00
C ARG A 73 7.79 11.36 9.37
N ILE A 74 6.64 11.67 8.78
CA ILE A 74 5.41 10.90 8.99
C ILE A 74 5.15 10.07 7.73
N GLY A 75 4.85 8.80 7.91
CA GLY A 75 4.54 7.89 6.80
C GLY A 75 3.51 6.84 7.16
N VAL A 76 3.09 6.05 6.18
CA VAL A 76 2.15 4.94 6.34
C VAL A 76 2.82 3.62 5.99
N ILE A 77 2.63 2.61 6.85
CA ILE A 77 3.13 1.26 6.58
C ILE A 77 2.29 0.63 5.47
N VAL A 78 2.94 0.21 4.38
CA VAL A 78 2.29 -0.47 3.26
C VAL A 78 2.61 -1.97 3.18
N GLY A 79 3.62 -2.43 3.92
CA GLY A 79 3.98 -3.84 4.00
C GLY A 79 5.03 -4.14 5.07
N TRP A 80 5.23 -5.43 5.35
CA TRP A 80 6.29 -5.91 6.25
C TRP A 80 6.89 -7.25 5.81
N GLY A 81 8.12 -7.53 6.26
CA GLY A 81 8.91 -8.73 5.90
C GLY A 81 10.09 -8.97 6.86
N ARG A 82 10.82 -10.09 6.71
CA ARG A 82 11.95 -10.45 7.61
C ARG A 82 13.26 -9.77 7.26
N ASP A 83 13.42 -9.34 6.02
CA ASP A 83 14.53 -8.52 5.56
C ASP A 83 14.02 -7.55 4.47
N GLY A 84 14.73 -6.45 4.24
CA GLY A 84 14.38 -5.52 3.16
C GLY A 84 14.39 -6.17 1.76
N ASN A 85 14.93 -7.39 1.64
CA ASN A 85 15.05 -8.15 0.39
C ASN A 85 13.83 -9.04 0.09
N GLU A 86 13.11 -9.55 1.10
CA GLU A 86 11.85 -10.32 0.95
C GLU A 86 10.72 -9.46 0.37
N LEU A 87 10.77 -8.13 0.58
CA LEU A 87 9.83 -7.18 -0.05
C LEU A 87 10.18 -6.89 -1.52
N ILE A 88 11.39 -7.23 -1.96
CA ILE A 88 11.92 -6.95 -3.30
C ILE A 88 11.94 -8.22 -4.19
N ARG A 89 11.83 -9.44 -3.62
CA ARG A 89 11.99 -10.70 -4.38
C ARG A 89 10.90 -11.72 -4.06
N GLN A 90 10.17 -12.14 -5.09
CA GLN A 90 9.22 -13.26 -5.10
C GLN A 90 9.89 -14.65 -5.05
N ASP A 91 11.18 -14.75 -4.69
CA ASP A 91 11.87 -16.03 -4.65
C ASP A 91 11.80 -16.65 -3.26
N HIS A 92 10.93 -17.64 -3.14
CA HIS A 92 10.78 -18.51 -1.98
C HIS A 92 12.06 -19.31 -1.70
N GLN A 93 12.95 -18.79 -0.84
CA GLN A 93 13.88 -19.66 -0.11
C GLN A 93 13.73 -19.48 1.40
N ARG A 94 13.11 -20.52 1.98
CA ARG A 94 12.88 -20.72 3.42
C ARG A 94 14.22 -20.77 4.16
N TYR A 95 14.72 -19.64 4.64
CA TYR A 95 15.69 -19.63 5.74
C TYR A 95 14.95 -19.34 7.06
N ARG A 96 14.66 -20.39 7.81
CA ARG A 96 14.13 -20.29 9.18
C ARG A 96 15.25 -19.84 10.12
N SER A 97 15.58 -18.55 10.12
CA SER A 97 16.33 -17.94 11.22
C SER A 97 15.38 -17.46 12.30
N THR A 98 15.72 -17.76 13.55
CA THR A 98 14.94 -17.37 14.73
C THR A 98 15.41 -15.97 15.15
N LYS A 99 14.49 -14.98 15.17
CA LYS A 99 14.71 -13.58 15.62
C LYS A 99 15.30 -12.58 14.59
N ALA A 100 14.86 -12.62 13.32
CA ALA A 100 15.08 -11.46 12.44
C ALA A 100 14.18 -10.29 12.90
N ILE A 101 14.75 -9.08 13.00
CA ILE A 101 13.99 -7.85 13.26
C ILE A 101 13.12 -7.57 12.03
N PRO A 102 11.79 -7.42 12.17
CA PRO A 102 10.93 -7.10 11.02
C PRO A 102 11.32 -5.78 10.38
N TYR A 103 11.22 -5.72 9.06
CA TYR A 103 11.30 -4.50 8.28
C TYR A 103 9.91 -4.11 7.79
N TYR A 104 9.69 -2.80 7.66
CA TYR A 104 8.47 -2.20 7.16
C TYR A 104 8.77 -1.40 5.91
N GLU A 105 7.93 -1.57 4.89
CA GLU A 105 7.85 -0.65 3.77
C GLU A 105 6.94 0.50 4.18
N VAL A 106 7.46 1.73 4.11
CA VAL A 106 6.76 2.93 4.57
C VAL A 106 6.76 3.99 3.48
N PHE A 107 5.57 4.48 3.14
CA PHE A 107 5.36 5.60 2.22
C PHE A 107 5.35 6.91 3.00
N PHE A 108 6.15 7.88 2.56
CA PHE A 108 6.25 9.22 3.15
C PHE A 108 5.66 10.28 2.24
N SER A 109 5.37 11.46 2.80
CA SER A 109 4.72 12.57 2.10
C SER A 109 5.56 13.25 1.01
N ASP A 110 6.85 12.90 0.88
CA ASP A 110 7.75 13.39 -0.16
C ASP A 110 7.84 12.43 -1.36
N ASP A 111 6.81 11.58 -1.53
CA ASP A 111 6.73 10.52 -2.54
C ASP A 111 7.89 9.51 -2.45
N LYS A 112 8.56 9.45 -1.28
CA LYS A 112 9.60 8.47 -1.02
C LYS A 112 9.04 7.27 -0.28
N THR A 113 9.62 6.12 -0.63
CA THR A 113 9.41 4.85 0.07
C THR A 113 10.71 4.45 0.75
N PHE A 114 10.64 4.07 2.02
CA PHE A 114 11.78 3.49 2.75
C PHE A 114 11.44 2.12 3.32
N PHE A 115 12.45 1.25 3.34
CA PHE A 115 12.42 -0.01 4.06
C PHE A 115 13.12 0.17 5.41
N LEU A 116 12.35 0.28 6.48
CA LEU A 116 12.84 0.64 7.80
C LEU A 116 12.75 -0.54 8.76
N PRO A 117 13.80 -0.83 9.55
CA PRO A 117 13.69 -1.77 10.66
C PRO A 117 12.60 -1.32 11.65
N GLN A 118 11.90 -2.27 12.27
CA GLN A 118 10.88 -2.00 13.29
C GLN A 118 11.35 -1.03 14.38
N VAL A 119 12.62 -1.15 14.77
CA VAL A 119 13.21 -0.35 15.86
C VAL A 119 13.40 1.12 15.51
N CYS A 120 13.32 1.47 14.22
CA CYS A 120 13.49 2.83 13.73
C CYS A 120 12.17 3.61 13.67
N ILE A 121 11.02 2.93 13.72
CA ILE A 121 9.72 3.57 13.57
C ILE A 121 8.91 3.49 14.85
N ASN A 122 8.21 4.58 15.15
CA ASN A 122 7.26 4.67 16.25
C ASN A 122 5.88 5.01 15.73
N PRO A 123 4.79 4.67 16.43
CA PRO A 123 3.47 5.13 16.03
C PRO A 123 3.39 6.65 16.08
N ALA A 124 2.79 7.26 15.06
CA ALA A 124 2.72 8.71 14.96
C ALA A 124 1.85 9.30 16.08
N LYS A 125 2.39 10.29 16.80
CA LYS A 125 1.65 10.99 17.87
C LYS A 125 0.47 11.78 17.33
N LYS A 126 0.60 12.30 16.11
CA LYS A 126 -0.43 13.04 15.38
C LYS A 126 -0.57 12.44 13.99
N PRO A 127 -1.42 11.41 13.82
CA PRO A 127 -1.66 10.83 12.51
C PRO A 127 -2.19 11.88 11.54
N THR A 128 -1.66 11.90 10.32
CA THR A 128 -2.09 12.81 9.25
C THR A 128 -2.22 12.04 7.94
N TRP A 129 -2.98 12.64 7.01
CA TRP A 129 -3.01 12.16 5.64
C TRP A 129 -1.63 12.32 5.00
N ILE A 130 -1.19 11.29 4.29
CA ILE A 130 0.07 11.17 3.57
C ILE A 130 -0.18 11.36 2.08
N ASP A 131 0.54 12.30 1.48
CA ASP A 131 0.55 12.55 0.04
C ASP A 131 1.64 11.71 -0.63
N HIS A 132 1.24 10.56 -1.18
CA HIS A 132 2.12 9.66 -1.92
C HIS A 132 1.37 9.14 -3.15
N SER A 133 2.01 9.21 -4.32
CA SER A 133 1.38 8.92 -5.61
C SER A 133 0.78 7.52 -5.70
N GLU A 134 1.48 6.53 -5.13
CA GLU A 134 1.03 5.13 -5.12
C GLU A 134 0.01 4.78 -4.03
N ILE A 135 -0.40 5.69 -3.14
CA ILE A 135 -1.19 5.33 -1.95
C ILE A 135 -2.53 4.65 -2.29
N GLY A 136 -3.18 5.09 -3.37
CA GLY A 136 -4.45 4.54 -3.84
C GLY A 136 -4.36 3.11 -4.39
N ARG A 137 -3.14 2.62 -4.65
CA ARG A 137 -2.89 1.24 -5.05
C ARG A 137 -3.01 0.25 -3.89
N TYR A 138 -2.80 0.72 -2.66
CA TYR A 138 -2.73 -0.11 -1.45
C TYR A 138 -3.91 0.12 -0.50
N PHE A 139 -4.43 1.34 -0.44
CA PHE A 139 -5.47 1.72 0.50
C PHE A 139 -6.74 2.20 -0.20
N SER A 140 -7.88 1.99 0.46
CA SER A 140 -9.18 2.46 -0.03
C SER A 140 -9.45 3.91 0.38
N HIS A 141 -9.17 4.28 1.63
CA HIS A 141 -9.32 5.64 2.15
C HIS A 141 -8.57 5.84 3.48
N PHE A 142 -8.44 7.10 3.90
CA PHE A 142 -7.96 7.49 5.23
C PHE A 142 -9.12 7.61 6.22
N GLN A 143 -8.95 7.19 7.47
CA GLN A 143 -9.95 7.29 8.56
C GLN A 143 -9.58 8.33 9.63
N GLY A 144 -8.68 9.25 9.33
CA GLY A 144 -8.23 10.27 10.28
C GLY A 144 -7.07 9.81 11.16
N THR A 145 -7.00 8.53 11.52
CA THR A 145 -5.93 7.95 12.36
C THR A 145 -5.07 6.90 11.65
N HIS A 146 -5.60 6.29 10.60
CA HIS A 146 -4.97 5.22 9.84
C HIS A 146 -5.57 5.15 8.43
N TYR A 147 -4.93 4.39 7.54
CA TYR A 147 -5.50 4.03 6.25
C TYR A 147 -6.16 2.67 6.28
N MET A 148 -7.29 2.54 5.60
CA MET A 148 -7.96 1.26 5.41
C MET A 148 -7.30 0.50 4.26
N PRO A 149 -6.74 -0.71 4.51
CA PRO A 149 -6.22 -1.57 3.45
C PRO A 149 -7.29 -1.87 2.41
N ASN A 150 -6.91 -1.89 1.13
CA ASN A 150 -7.80 -2.40 0.09
C ASN A 150 -7.81 -3.94 0.10
N GLN A 151 -8.68 -4.53 -0.72
CA GLN A 151 -8.84 -5.98 -0.77
C GLN A 151 -7.52 -6.73 -1.07
N LYS A 152 -6.69 -6.21 -1.99
CA LYS A 152 -5.42 -6.87 -2.34
C LYS A 152 -4.45 -6.91 -1.16
N LEU A 153 -4.38 -5.80 -0.42
CA LEU A 153 -3.52 -5.72 0.75
C LEU A 153 -4.04 -6.59 1.91
N LEU A 154 -5.36 -6.77 2.02
CA LEU A 154 -5.96 -7.72 2.97
C LEU A 154 -5.72 -9.18 2.58
N GLU A 155 -5.66 -9.50 1.28
CA GLU A 155 -5.31 -10.84 0.80
C GLU A 155 -3.83 -11.16 1.11
N GLU A 156 -2.93 -10.19 1.01
CA GLU A 156 -1.52 -10.36 1.36
C GLU A 156 -1.28 -10.39 2.88
N TYR A 157 -1.97 -9.54 3.64
CA TYR A 157 -1.80 -9.37 5.09
C TYR A 157 -3.15 -9.58 5.84
N PRO A 158 -3.67 -10.82 5.89
CA PRO A 158 -5.03 -11.10 6.38
C PRO A 158 -5.25 -10.74 7.86
N ASP A 159 -4.22 -10.87 8.69
CA ASP A 159 -4.31 -10.64 10.15
C ASP A 159 -4.22 -9.15 10.52
N ASP A 160 -3.70 -8.31 9.62
CA ASP A 160 -3.32 -6.93 9.95
C ASP A 160 -4.52 -6.03 10.20
N LEU A 161 -5.68 -6.33 9.61
CA LEU A 161 -6.90 -5.55 9.82
C LEU A 161 -7.38 -5.62 11.28
N GLU A 162 -7.26 -6.79 11.92
CA GLU A 162 -7.63 -6.96 13.32
C GLU A 162 -6.63 -6.23 14.24
N VAL A 163 -5.34 -6.36 13.96
CA VAL A 163 -4.27 -5.64 14.68
C VAL A 163 -4.45 -4.13 14.59
N LEU A 164 -4.75 -3.61 13.39
CA LEU A 164 -4.99 -2.20 13.15
C LEU A 164 -6.21 -1.69 13.94
N ARG A 165 -7.30 -2.45 13.96
CA ARG A 165 -8.51 -2.12 14.73
C ARG A 165 -8.24 -2.10 16.23
N GLU A 166 -7.53 -3.10 16.74
CA GLU A 166 -7.21 -3.17 18.17
C GLU A 166 -6.29 -2.03 18.60
N TYR A 167 -5.29 -1.71 17.77
CA TYR A 167 -4.44 -0.54 17.96
C TYR A 167 -5.27 0.76 18.01
N CYS A 168 -6.17 0.94 17.04
CA CYS A 168 -7.03 2.13 17.01
C CYS A 168 -7.90 2.22 18.27
N LYS A 169 -8.60 1.15 18.66
CA LYS A 169 -9.42 1.12 19.89
C LYS A 169 -8.64 1.53 21.13
N ARG A 170 -7.38 1.09 21.24
CA ARG A 170 -6.53 1.33 22.41
C ARG A 170 -6.04 2.77 22.50
N TYR A 171 -5.72 3.41 21.38
CA TYR A 171 -5.01 4.70 21.36
C TYR A 171 -5.82 5.88 20.82
N TYR A 172 -6.83 5.61 20.00
CA TYR A 172 -7.73 6.60 19.42
C TYR A 172 -9.14 6.10 19.62
N LYS A 173 -9.78 6.52 20.72
CA LYS A 173 -11.19 6.18 20.98
C LYS A 173 -12.00 6.46 19.72
N CYS A 174 -12.44 5.40 19.03
CA CYS A 174 -13.38 5.53 17.93
C CYS A 174 -14.66 6.09 18.54
N SER A 175 -14.96 7.36 18.27
CA SER A 175 -16.23 8.00 18.59
C SER A 175 -17.37 7.39 17.79
#